data_AF-A0A3Q1IMU0-F1
#
_entry.id   AF-A0A3Q1IMU0-F1
#
_cell.length_a   1.000
_cell.length_b   1.000
_cell.length_c   1.000
_cell.angle_alpha   90.00
_cell.angle_beta   90.00
_cell.angle_gamma   90.00
#
_symmetry.space_group_name_H-M   'P 1'
#
loop_
_entity.id
_entity.type
_entity.pdbx_description
1 polymer ?
#
loop_
_entity_poly.entity_id
_entity_poly.type
_entity_poly.pdbx_seq_one_letter_code
_entity_poly.pdbx_strand_id
1 'polypeptide(L)'
;MTAEEEIQLLRSQLKEREEQVHQAAQAGLDLLNQQMELQNRLDEQRVEMTNALEALEQEKYSLQKEVDLKTRILESLQSDHECVKNQQKQQLQEQQEHLERSHSIALNEFNNKVLRLQSALEESQLSEKQLKHKLEVQTETLNSKMEELQALNEHTQSSMTSEMMEVQMRIMELENVKVDLEQTLQESQYREQQLELANSNLQRHLERITEEKEEREREAVSWFNALEKSREANRDLQIQLDQVLQEAQDPNSKGNSLFAELEDKRAEMERQLISMKVQYQSLQKQYAFSKQQLQRMKVQIATLMQLQGSRADPAQLERLQAMLAEKNGEIQNLMTKLQRLEKVEMMLKSQPENPAPAESGGSQDETYYTDLLKMKLNSTVKDAERLGDELSLQRMKSLSESQRALELERKLFTAERLLKQAQSDKIKLQLRVEELQHKYEPKEAKKNPIQRRKKEKLPVDIIPSSEETTLVKAEQVVAVEMAHPKTAEPEVDIHPSAEPVNSTQGSDVNPVEPRPAKCVKISGDEPVVIPAPSSPVSDCKEKVMEENQLQNRREERRRKQKAVEMIHVTSKNSTENQCAQQ
;
A
#
# COMPACT_ATOMS: atom_id res chain seq x y z
N MET A 1 -12.60 -98.22 48.77
CA MET A 1 -12.95 -97.59 47.48
C MET A 1 -14.41 -97.87 47.14
N THR A 2 -15.33 -97.31 47.92
CA THR A 2 -16.71 -97.10 47.49
C THR A 2 -16.81 -95.72 46.82
N ALA A 3 -17.76 -95.54 45.90
CA ALA A 3 -17.86 -94.29 45.12
C ALA A 3 -18.04 -93.04 46.00
N GLU A 4 -18.59 -93.19 47.22
CA GLU A 4 -18.75 -92.10 48.19
C GLU A 4 -17.41 -91.57 48.74
N GLU A 5 -16.40 -92.42 48.91
CA GLU A 5 -15.05 -92.03 49.35
C GLU A 5 -14.36 -91.18 48.27
N GLU A 6 -14.48 -91.59 47.01
CA GLU A 6 -13.92 -90.87 45.86
C GLU A 6 -14.64 -89.53 45.63
N ILE A 7 -15.96 -89.48 45.80
CA ILE A 7 -16.74 -88.23 45.77
C ILE A 7 -16.33 -87.27 46.89
N GLN A 8 -16.00 -87.76 48.10
CA GLN A 8 -15.49 -86.91 49.17
C GLN A 8 -14.08 -86.36 48.87
N LEU A 9 -13.17 -87.20 48.36
CA LEU A 9 -11.83 -86.77 47.96
C LEU A 9 -11.86 -85.74 46.82
N LEU A 10 -12.72 -85.93 45.82
CA LEU A 10 -12.91 -84.96 44.74
C LEU A 10 -13.49 -83.64 45.26
N ARG A 11 -14.38 -83.66 46.26
CA ARG A 11 -14.90 -82.45 46.91
C ARG A 11 -13.85 -81.71 47.73
N SER A 12 -12.95 -82.40 48.43
CA SER A 12 -11.85 -81.73 49.15
C SER A 12 -10.82 -81.14 48.19
N GLN A 13 -10.45 -81.87 47.13
CA GLN A 13 -9.56 -81.36 46.08
C GLN A 13 -10.16 -80.17 45.32
N LEU A 14 -11.47 -80.17 45.09
CA LEU A 14 -12.17 -79.05 44.44
C LEU A 14 -12.15 -77.80 45.33
N LYS A 15 -12.41 -77.94 46.64
CA LYS A 15 -12.26 -76.82 47.60
C LYS A 15 -10.84 -76.29 47.67
N GLU A 16 -9.83 -77.18 47.75
CA GLU A 16 -8.42 -76.78 47.78
C GLU A 16 -8.04 -75.99 46.51
N ARG A 17 -8.58 -76.40 45.35
CA ARG A 17 -8.42 -75.69 44.07
C ARG A 17 -9.14 -74.34 44.06
N GLU A 18 -10.36 -74.27 44.60
CA GLU A 18 -11.11 -73.01 44.75
C GLU A 18 -10.36 -72.04 45.67
N GLU A 19 -9.84 -72.50 46.81
CA GLU A 19 -9.02 -71.71 47.75
C GLU A 19 -7.71 -71.24 47.09
N GLN A 20 -7.01 -72.10 46.34
CA GLN A 20 -5.83 -71.73 45.55
C GLN A 20 -6.15 -70.68 44.47
N VAL A 21 -7.29 -70.82 43.77
CA VAL A 21 -7.75 -69.84 42.77
C VAL A 21 -8.12 -68.51 43.42
N HIS A 22 -8.79 -68.52 44.59
CA HIS A 22 -9.08 -67.31 45.34
C HIS A 22 -7.81 -66.61 45.85
N GLN A 23 -6.83 -67.36 46.35
CA GLN A 23 -5.53 -66.81 46.76
C GLN A 23 -4.75 -66.22 45.58
N ALA A 24 -4.74 -66.91 44.42
CA ALA A 24 -4.12 -66.39 43.20
C ALA A 24 -4.83 -65.15 42.65
N ALA A 25 -6.16 -65.10 42.73
CA ALA A 25 -6.95 -63.93 42.33
C ALA A 25 -6.70 -62.74 43.27
N GLN A 26 -6.61 -62.97 44.59
CA GLN A 26 -6.27 -61.93 45.56
C GLN A 26 -4.85 -61.40 45.33
N ALA A 27 -3.85 -62.27 45.19
CA ALA A 27 -2.48 -61.86 44.89
C ALA A 27 -2.36 -61.10 43.55
N GLY A 28 -3.16 -61.48 42.55
CA GLY A 28 -3.25 -60.75 41.27
C GLY A 28 -3.90 -59.37 41.43
N LEU A 29 -4.92 -59.24 42.28
CA LEU A 29 -5.55 -57.96 42.62
C LEU A 29 -4.60 -57.06 43.42
N ASP A 30 -3.89 -57.61 44.40
CA ASP A 30 -2.91 -56.87 45.21
C ASP A 30 -1.74 -56.37 44.35
N LEU A 31 -1.25 -57.19 43.41
CA LEU A 31 -0.24 -56.78 42.43
C LEU A 31 -0.77 -55.70 41.47
N LEU A 32 -2.03 -55.79 41.02
CA LEU A 32 -2.67 -54.76 40.18
C LEU A 32 -2.83 -53.43 40.94
N ASN A 33 -3.18 -53.47 42.22
CA ASN A 33 -3.26 -52.30 43.10
C ASN A 33 -1.87 -51.66 43.28
N GLN A 34 -0.83 -52.45 43.54
CA GLN A 34 0.56 -51.97 43.60
C GLN A 34 1.02 -51.34 42.28
N GLN A 35 0.67 -51.95 41.14
CA GLN A 35 0.96 -51.40 39.82
C GLN A 35 0.24 -50.05 39.61
N MET A 36 -1.01 -49.92 40.07
CA MET A 36 -1.77 -48.67 40.01
C MET A 36 -1.16 -47.59 40.91
N GLU A 37 -0.75 -47.91 42.14
CA GLU A 37 -0.04 -46.97 43.02
C GLU A 37 1.28 -46.48 42.41
N LEU A 38 2.07 -47.38 41.82
CA LEU A 38 3.32 -47.03 41.15
C LEU A 38 3.09 -46.17 39.90
N GLN A 39 2.04 -46.46 39.13
CA GLN A 39 1.66 -45.63 37.98
C GLN A 39 1.22 -44.23 38.42
N ASN A 40 0.37 -44.12 39.45
CA ASN A 40 -0.08 -42.85 39.99
C ASN A 40 1.10 -41.99 40.47
N ARG A 41 2.02 -42.55 41.27
CA ARG A 41 3.23 -41.84 41.74
C ARG A 41 4.15 -41.39 40.59
N LEU A 42 4.23 -42.19 39.52
CA LEU A 42 5.03 -41.87 38.35
C LEU A 42 4.39 -40.77 37.50
N ASP A 43 3.06 -40.70 37.45
CA ASP A 43 2.33 -39.61 36.80
C ASP A 43 2.28 -38.33 37.65
N GLU A 44 2.22 -38.43 38.99
CA GLU A 44 2.46 -37.32 39.92
C GLU A 44 3.84 -36.70 39.69
N GLN A 45 4.90 -37.51 39.67
CA GLN A 45 6.26 -37.05 39.39
C GLN A 45 6.41 -36.43 37.98
N ARG A 46 5.69 -36.95 36.98
CA ARG A 46 5.65 -36.33 35.64
C ARG A 46 5.04 -34.93 35.71
N VAL A 47 3.91 -34.75 36.40
CA VAL A 47 3.26 -33.45 36.57
C VAL A 47 4.16 -32.48 37.34
N GLU A 48 4.77 -32.90 38.45
CA GLU A 48 5.73 -32.08 39.20
C GLU A 48 6.91 -31.62 38.33
N MET A 49 7.53 -32.53 37.57
CA MET A 49 8.63 -32.20 36.67
C MET A 49 8.20 -31.30 35.50
N THR A 50 6.99 -31.46 34.96
CA THR A 50 6.44 -30.58 33.92
C THR A 50 6.19 -29.18 34.47
N ASN A 51 5.56 -29.05 35.63
CA ASN A 51 5.33 -27.76 36.30
C ASN A 51 6.65 -27.04 36.60
N ALA A 52 7.68 -27.76 37.03
CA ALA A 52 9.01 -27.22 37.27
C ALA A 52 9.70 -26.73 35.99
N LEU A 53 9.56 -27.45 34.87
CA LEU A 53 10.06 -27.02 33.56
C LEU A 53 9.32 -25.76 33.06
N GLU A 54 7.99 -25.73 33.16
CA GLU A 54 7.18 -24.56 32.77
C GLU A 54 7.53 -23.32 33.59
N ALA A 55 7.78 -23.47 34.90
CA ALA A 55 8.23 -22.38 35.77
C ALA A 55 9.62 -21.85 35.35
N LEU A 56 10.60 -22.74 35.11
CA LEU A 56 11.94 -22.36 34.67
C LEU A 56 11.94 -21.72 33.28
N GLU A 57 11.06 -22.14 32.36
CA GLU A 57 10.88 -21.47 31.07
C GLU A 57 10.27 -20.07 31.25
N GLN A 58 9.26 -19.91 32.10
CA GLN A 58 8.67 -18.60 32.40
C GLN A 58 9.69 -17.63 33.02
N GLU A 59 10.48 -18.09 34.00
CA GLU A 59 11.57 -17.31 34.60
C GLU A 59 12.61 -16.91 33.56
N LYS A 60 13.08 -17.85 32.73
CA LYS A 60 14.02 -17.60 31.62
C LYS A 60 13.48 -16.55 30.63
N TYR A 61 12.22 -16.65 30.23
CA TYR A 61 11.60 -15.67 29.33
C TYR A 61 11.38 -14.29 29.99
N SER A 62 11.21 -14.24 31.31
CA SER A 62 11.11 -13.00 32.08
C SER A 62 12.47 -12.31 32.21
N LEU A 63 13.49 -13.06 32.65
CA LEU A 63 14.87 -12.61 32.80
C LEU A 63 15.48 -12.16 31.46
N GLN A 64 15.20 -12.87 30.35
CA GLN A 64 15.66 -12.42 29.03
C GLN A 64 15.09 -11.05 28.68
N LYS A 65 13.78 -10.81 28.89
CA LYS A 65 13.16 -9.49 28.63
C LYS A 65 13.71 -8.39 29.55
N GLU A 66 14.04 -8.73 30.80
CA GLU A 66 14.64 -7.80 31.74
C GLU A 66 16.08 -7.43 31.32
N VAL A 67 16.87 -8.40 30.84
CA VAL A 67 18.20 -8.18 30.26
C VAL A 67 18.10 -7.34 28.98
N ASP A 68 17.21 -7.69 28.04
CA ASP A 68 16.99 -6.92 26.81
C ASP A 68 16.61 -5.46 27.10
N LEU A 69 15.78 -5.22 28.13
CA LEU A 69 15.39 -3.88 28.56
C LEU A 69 16.56 -3.12 29.21
N LYS A 70 17.31 -3.76 30.11
CA LYS A 70 18.50 -3.16 30.75
C LYS A 70 19.56 -2.81 29.73
N THR A 71 19.79 -3.65 28.73
CA THR A 71 20.74 -3.38 27.62
C THR A 71 20.33 -2.12 26.86
N ARG A 72 19.06 -1.97 26.45
CA ARG A 72 18.57 -0.75 25.78
C ARG A 72 18.68 0.51 26.62
N ILE A 73 18.46 0.41 27.94
CA ILE A 73 18.63 1.53 28.86
C ILE A 73 20.11 1.91 28.99
N LEU A 74 21.02 0.94 29.00
CA LEU A 74 22.47 1.19 29.00
C LEU A 74 22.91 1.82 27.67
N GLU A 75 22.40 1.36 26.53
CA GLU A 75 22.65 1.94 25.20
C GLU A 75 22.17 3.40 25.13
N SER A 76 20.98 3.72 25.65
CA SER A 76 20.50 5.12 25.68
C SER A 76 21.34 5.99 26.62
N LEU A 77 21.70 5.51 27.81
CA LEU A 77 22.54 6.25 28.75
C LEU A 77 23.99 6.44 28.24
N GLN A 78 24.51 5.51 27.44
CA GLN A 78 25.78 5.67 26.73
C GLN A 78 25.68 6.77 25.65
N SER A 79 24.62 6.76 24.85
CA SER A 79 24.34 7.81 23.85
C SER A 79 24.21 9.20 24.50
N ASP A 80 23.46 9.31 25.59
CA ASP A 80 23.32 10.56 26.35
C ASP A 80 24.67 11.04 26.92
N HIS A 81 25.48 10.12 27.47
CA HIS A 81 26.81 10.43 27.97
C HIS A 81 27.75 10.91 26.87
N GLU A 82 27.76 10.26 25.70
CA GLU A 82 28.55 10.68 24.55
C GLU A 82 28.09 12.02 23.98
N CYS A 83 26.78 12.27 23.94
CA CYS A 83 26.20 13.56 23.55
C CYS A 83 26.71 14.70 24.46
N VAL A 84 26.58 14.56 25.79
CA VAL A 84 27.05 15.55 26.77
C VAL A 84 28.58 15.73 26.70
N LYS A 85 29.34 14.64 26.57
CA LYS A 85 30.81 14.65 26.43
C LYS A 85 31.26 15.40 25.17
N ASN A 86 30.59 15.18 24.05
CA ASN A 86 30.87 15.86 22.78
C ASN A 86 30.49 17.36 22.86
N GLN A 87 29.35 17.68 23.48
CA GLN A 87 28.93 19.07 23.71
C GLN A 87 29.93 19.84 24.60
N GLN A 88 30.38 19.24 25.71
CA GLN A 88 31.40 19.82 26.60
C GLN A 88 32.74 20.02 25.87
N LYS A 89 33.17 19.04 25.06
CA LYS A 89 34.38 19.16 24.24
C LYS A 89 34.27 20.31 23.24
N GLN A 90 33.13 20.45 22.55
CA GLN A 90 32.89 21.54 21.61
C GLN A 90 32.92 22.91 22.32
N GLN A 91 32.21 23.06 23.44
CA GLN A 91 32.20 24.31 24.21
C GLN A 91 33.60 24.71 24.70
N LEU A 92 34.42 23.74 25.14
CA LEU A 92 35.80 24.00 25.57
C LEU A 92 36.69 24.41 24.38
N GLN A 93 36.53 23.77 23.21
CA GLN A 93 37.23 24.17 21.99
C GLN A 93 36.83 25.58 21.53
N GLU A 94 35.53 25.90 21.50
CA GLU A 94 35.03 27.23 21.13
C GLU A 94 35.55 28.33 22.06
N GLN A 95 35.62 28.06 23.37
CA GLN A 95 36.22 28.97 24.35
C GLN A 95 37.73 29.13 24.15
N GLN A 96 38.46 28.04 23.91
CA GLN A 96 39.90 28.09 23.64
C GLN A 96 40.19 28.89 22.37
N GLU A 97 39.52 28.59 21.25
CA GLU A 97 39.72 29.32 19.99
C GLU A 97 39.32 30.80 20.12
N HIS A 98 38.28 31.14 20.89
CA HIS A 98 37.94 32.54 21.18
C HIS A 98 39.04 33.24 21.97
N LEU A 99 39.62 32.57 22.98
CA LEU A 99 40.71 33.12 23.78
C LEU A 99 41.98 33.32 22.93
N GLU A 100 42.33 32.35 22.09
CA GLU A 100 43.45 32.43 21.14
C GLU A 100 43.26 33.56 20.12
N ARG A 101 42.06 33.72 19.54
CA ARG A 101 41.71 34.86 18.67
C ARG A 101 41.86 36.19 19.41
N SER A 102 41.38 36.28 20.65
CA SER A 102 41.47 37.50 21.46
C SER A 102 42.92 37.86 21.81
N HIS A 103 43.72 36.89 22.22
CA HIS A 103 45.15 37.06 22.48
C HIS A 103 45.92 37.45 21.21
N SER A 104 45.60 36.85 20.06
CA SER A 104 46.20 37.21 18.77
C SER A 104 45.91 38.66 18.38
N ILE A 105 44.66 39.12 18.54
CA ILE A 105 44.29 40.53 18.29
C ILE A 105 45.08 41.46 19.23
N ALA A 106 45.09 41.18 20.54
CA ALA A 106 45.82 42.00 21.51
C ALA A 106 47.33 42.05 21.25
N LEU A 107 47.95 40.91 20.91
CA LEU A 107 49.37 40.84 20.53
C LEU A 107 49.66 41.67 19.27
N ASN A 108 48.78 41.61 18.26
CA ASN A 108 48.90 42.43 17.06
C ASN A 108 48.73 43.93 17.36
N GLU A 109 47.80 44.33 18.24
CA GLU A 109 47.66 45.72 18.67
C GLU A 109 48.90 46.23 19.41
N PHE A 110 49.46 45.43 20.33
CA PHE A 110 50.70 45.76 21.03
C PHE A 110 51.90 45.83 20.08
N ASN A 111 52.06 44.88 19.16
CA ASN A 111 53.13 44.89 18.17
C ASN A 111 53.04 46.13 17.27
N ASN A 112 51.84 46.44 16.74
CA ASN A 112 51.59 47.66 15.98
C ASN A 112 51.83 48.94 16.80
N LYS A 113 51.72 48.90 18.14
CA LYS A 113 52.06 50.03 19.01
C LYS A 113 53.58 50.14 19.22
N VAL A 114 54.28 49.02 19.39
CA VAL A 114 55.75 48.97 19.52
C VAL A 114 56.41 49.50 18.24
N LEU A 115 56.01 49.01 17.06
CA LEU A 115 56.55 49.43 15.77
C LEU A 115 56.39 50.96 15.53
N ARG A 116 55.23 51.53 15.87
CA ARG A 116 55.00 53.00 15.79
C ARG A 116 55.82 53.81 16.79
N LEU A 117 56.12 53.26 17.96
CA LEU A 117 57.00 53.92 18.94
C LEU A 117 58.47 53.80 18.54
N GLN A 118 58.87 52.72 17.86
CA GLN A 118 60.19 52.56 17.26
C GLN A 118 60.41 53.55 16.11
N SER A 119 59.48 53.66 15.15
CA SER A 119 59.63 54.62 14.04
C SER A 119 59.68 56.07 14.53
N ALA A 120 58.82 56.46 15.48
CA ALA A 120 58.85 57.80 16.08
C ALA A 120 60.14 58.07 16.88
N LEU A 121 60.73 57.06 17.51
CA LEU A 121 62.03 57.16 18.18
C LEU A 121 63.17 57.32 17.17
N GLU A 122 63.15 56.58 16.05
CA GLU A 122 64.14 56.68 14.97
C GLU A 122 64.07 58.03 14.26
N GLU A 123 62.86 58.54 13.96
CA GLU A 123 62.62 59.90 13.46
C GLU A 123 63.17 60.97 14.42
N SER A 124 62.87 60.84 15.72
CA SER A 124 63.40 61.74 16.75
C SER A 124 64.93 61.72 16.79
N GLN A 125 65.56 60.53 16.79
CA GLN A 125 67.02 60.40 16.80
C GLN A 125 67.66 60.95 15.51
N LEU A 126 67.01 60.80 14.36
CA LEU A 126 67.48 61.35 13.09
C LEU A 126 67.44 62.89 13.12
N SER A 127 66.34 63.48 13.60
CA SER A 127 66.24 64.95 13.75
C SER A 127 67.25 65.50 14.76
N GLU A 128 67.51 64.78 15.86
CA GLU A 128 68.54 65.14 16.84
C GLU A 128 69.95 65.15 16.23
N LYS A 129 70.30 64.11 15.45
CA LYS A 129 71.56 64.04 14.70
C LYS A 129 71.71 65.20 13.70
N GLN A 130 70.66 65.51 12.95
CA GLN A 130 70.65 66.63 12.00
C GLN A 130 70.81 68.00 12.70
N LEU A 131 70.19 68.19 13.87
CA LEU A 131 70.33 69.42 14.65
C LEU A 131 71.73 69.55 15.26
N LYS A 132 72.31 68.45 15.77
CA LYS A 132 73.69 68.41 16.28
C LYS A 132 74.69 68.79 15.20
N HIS A 133 74.63 68.17 14.03
CA HIS A 133 75.54 68.49 12.92
C HIS A 133 75.39 69.94 12.41
N LYS A 134 74.17 70.49 12.36
CA LYS A 134 73.96 71.92 12.05
C LYS A 134 74.61 72.86 13.07
N LEU A 135 74.56 72.51 14.35
CA LEU A 135 75.18 73.28 15.43
C LEU A 135 76.71 73.17 15.40
N GLU A 136 77.24 72.01 15.07
CA GLU A 136 78.66 71.73 14.84
C GLU A 136 79.21 72.61 13.71
N VAL A 137 78.62 72.55 12.50
CA VAL A 137 79.02 73.40 11.35
C VAL A 137 78.90 74.90 11.65
N GLN A 138 77.89 75.32 12.42
CA GLN A 138 77.78 76.72 12.88
C GLN A 138 78.90 77.11 13.86
N THR A 139 79.34 76.18 14.72
CA THR A 139 80.43 76.39 15.67
C THR A 139 81.78 76.46 14.94
N GLU A 140 82.02 75.55 13.99
CA GLU A 140 83.20 75.58 13.11
C GLU A 140 83.27 76.89 12.31
N THR A 141 82.16 77.30 11.68
CA THR A 141 82.09 78.56 10.92
C THR A 141 82.42 79.79 11.78
N LEU A 142 81.97 79.81 13.04
CA LEU A 142 82.30 80.88 13.99
C LEU A 142 83.79 80.84 14.41
N ASN A 143 84.36 79.66 14.59
CA ASN A 143 85.78 79.50 14.92
C ASN A 143 86.67 79.96 13.76
N SER A 144 86.43 79.50 12.52
CA SER A 144 87.20 79.95 11.35
C SER A 144 87.10 81.46 11.12
N LYS A 145 85.93 82.07 11.37
CA LYS A 145 85.77 83.54 11.31
C LYS A 145 86.51 84.27 12.45
N MET A 146 86.72 83.62 13.59
CA MET A 146 87.57 84.14 14.67
C MET A 146 89.06 84.04 14.32
N GLU A 147 89.48 82.93 13.71
CA GLU A 147 90.84 82.69 13.23
C GLU A 147 91.22 83.63 12.07
N GLU A 148 90.32 83.86 11.11
CA GLU A 148 90.50 84.87 10.04
C GLU A 148 90.76 86.27 10.61
N LEU A 149 90.03 86.67 11.65
CA LEU A 149 90.21 87.98 12.30
C LEU A 149 91.55 88.09 13.06
N GLN A 150 92.04 86.98 13.62
CA GLN A 150 93.38 86.91 14.23
C GLN A 150 94.48 86.99 13.16
N ALA A 151 94.38 86.17 12.11
CA ALA A 151 95.34 86.13 11.01
C ALA A 151 95.44 87.47 10.26
N LEU A 152 94.32 88.17 10.02
CA LEU A 152 94.31 89.51 9.42
C LEU A 152 95.07 90.53 10.28
N ASN A 153 94.87 90.48 11.60
CA ASN A 153 95.54 91.34 12.58
C ASN A 153 97.05 91.09 12.69
N GLU A 154 97.49 89.84 12.49
CA GLU A 154 98.91 89.48 12.41
C GLU A 154 99.54 89.87 11.05
N HIS A 155 98.88 89.54 9.93
CA HIS A 155 99.43 89.77 8.59
C HIS A 155 99.63 91.26 8.27
N THR A 156 98.78 92.13 8.83
CA THR A 156 98.91 93.60 8.78
C THR A 156 100.23 94.13 9.37
N GLN A 157 100.98 93.31 10.14
CA GLN A 157 102.24 93.68 10.79
C GLN A 157 103.49 93.18 10.04
N SER A 158 103.34 92.51 8.89
CA SER A 158 104.44 91.90 8.13
C SER A 158 104.55 92.40 6.68
N SER A 159 105.78 92.61 6.19
CA SER A 159 106.06 93.06 4.82
C SER A 159 106.77 91.95 4.03
N MET A 160 106.29 91.64 2.82
CA MET A 160 106.72 90.49 2.01
C MET A 160 107.62 90.85 0.81
N THR A 161 108.31 89.82 0.28
CA THR A 161 109.22 89.89 -0.87
C THR A 161 108.70 89.06 -2.05
N SER A 162 109.23 89.27 -3.26
CA SER A 162 108.68 88.69 -4.49
C SER A 162 108.76 87.15 -4.57
N GLU A 163 109.84 86.55 -4.09
CA GLU A 163 110.00 85.08 -4.10
C GLU A 163 109.05 84.42 -3.09
N MET A 164 108.81 85.07 -1.94
CA MET A 164 107.80 84.67 -0.96
C MET A 164 106.40 84.69 -1.59
N MET A 165 106.09 85.73 -2.38
CA MET A 165 104.81 85.85 -3.09
C MET A 165 104.59 84.72 -4.12
N GLU A 166 105.62 84.32 -4.87
CA GLU A 166 105.51 83.23 -5.85
C GLU A 166 105.32 81.87 -5.16
N VAL A 167 106.07 81.59 -4.09
CA VAL A 167 105.88 80.40 -3.24
C VAL A 167 104.47 80.40 -2.62
N GLN A 168 103.97 81.54 -2.15
CA GLN A 168 102.64 81.67 -1.56
C GLN A 168 101.52 81.46 -2.59
N MET A 169 101.66 81.94 -3.83
CA MET A 169 100.75 81.58 -4.93
C MET A 169 100.76 80.07 -5.20
N ARG A 170 101.93 79.43 -5.20
CA ARG A 170 102.04 77.97 -5.43
C ARG A 170 101.45 77.14 -4.29
N ILE A 171 101.53 77.63 -3.05
CA ILE A 171 100.83 77.06 -1.89
C ILE A 171 99.32 77.18 -2.08
N MET A 172 98.81 78.37 -2.38
CA MET A 172 97.38 78.62 -2.63
C MET A 172 96.82 77.77 -3.78
N GLU A 173 97.56 77.55 -4.87
CA GLU A 173 97.17 76.63 -5.94
C GLU A 173 97.03 75.18 -5.46
N LEU A 174 97.96 74.71 -4.62
CA LEU A 174 97.91 73.35 -4.05
C LEU A 174 96.81 73.20 -2.99
N GLU A 175 96.53 74.25 -2.23
CA GLU A 175 95.43 74.31 -1.27
C GLU A 175 94.07 74.26 -1.97
N ASN A 176 93.90 75.00 -3.08
CA ASN A 176 92.68 74.91 -3.91
C ASN A 176 92.49 73.47 -4.46
N VAL A 177 93.52 72.88 -5.07
CA VAL A 177 93.46 71.49 -5.58
C VAL A 177 93.21 70.47 -4.46
N LYS A 178 93.73 70.71 -3.25
CA LYS A 178 93.41 69.89 -2.08
C LYS A 178 91.92 69.98 -1.72
N VAL A 179 91.35 71.18 -1.69
CA VAL A 179 89.93 71.40 -1.38
C VAL A 179 89.02 70.75 -2.45
N ASP A 180 89.35 70.88 -3.74
CA ASP A 180 88.63 70.21 -4.83
C ASP A 180 88.64 68.67 -4.67
N LEU A 181 89.77 68.10 -4.27
CA LEU A 181 89.91 66.66 -4.00
C LEU A 181 89.17 66.23 -2.72
N GLU A 182 89.15 67.05 -1.68
CA GLU A 182 88.39 66.80 -0.45
C GLU A 182 86.88 66.89 -0.70
N GLN A 183 86.40 67.85 -1.51
CA GLN A 183 85.00 67.92 -1.93
C GLN A 183 84.59 66.70 -2.77
N THR A 184 85.36 66.35 -3.81
CA THR A 184 85.02 65.19 -4.66
C THR A 184 85.09 63.85 -3.92
N LEU A 185 85.93 63.74 -2.90
CA LEU A 185 85.94 62.61 -1.96
C LEU A 185 84.65 62.58 -1.11
N GLN A 186 84.23 63.71 -0.53
CA GLN A 186 82.97 63.78 0.23
C GLN A 186 81.75 63.48 -0.64
N GLU A 187 81.65 64.05 -1.85
CA GLU A 187 80.58 63.74 -2.80
C GLU A 187 80.50 62.24 -3.15
N SER A 188 81.67 61.59 -3.27
CA SER A 188 81.75 60.14 -3.49
C SER A 188 81.26 59.35 -2.26
N GLN A 189 81.65 59.75 -1.05
CA GLN A 189 81.20 59.12 0.20
C GLN A 189 79.69 59.27 0.44
N TYR A 190 79.11 60.46 0.17
CA TYR A 190 77.67 60.65 0.25
C TYR A 190 76.92 59.77 -0.78
N ARG A 191 77.48 59.59 -1.97
CA ARG A 191 76.92 58.71 -2.99
C ARG A 191 76.99 57.24 -2.61
N GLU A 192 78.09 56.82 -1.97
CA GLU A 192 78.28 55.48 -1.42
C GLU A 192 77.26 55.19 -0.31
N GLN A 193 77.11 56.07 0.68
CA GLN A 193 76.11 55.94 1.75
C GLN A 193 74.67 55.87 1.22
N GLN A 194 74.33 56.64 0.17
CA GLN A 194 73.02 56.54 -0.49
C GLN A 194 72.80 55.17 -1.15
N LEU A 195 73.84 54.57 -1.74
CA LEU A 195 73.79 53.23 -2.34
C LEU A 195 73.73 52.13 -1.27
N GLU A 196 74.42 52.28 -0.14
CA GLU A 196 74.31 51.37 1.01
C GLU A 196 72.90 51.37 1.61
N LEU A 197 72.29 52.54 1.80
CA LEU A 197 70.90 52.68 2.26
C LEU A 197 69.92 52.07 1.25
N ALA A 198 70.14 52.27 -0.05
CA ALA A 198 69.34 51.64 -1.11
C ALA A 198 69.47 50.11 -1.09
N ASN A 199 70.69 49.57 -0.99
CA ASN A 199 70.94 48.14 -0.87
C ASN A 199 70.31 47.54 0.39
N SER A 200 70.42 48.20 1.55
CA SER A 200 69.78 47.76 2.80
C SER A 200 68.25 47.72 2.68
N ASN A 201 67.64 48.71 2.01
CA ASN A 201 66.20 48.73 1.76
C ASN A 201 65.78 47.64 0.77
N LEU A 202 66.55 47.40 -0.30
CA LEU A 202 66.31 46.33 -1.27
C LEU A 202 66.46 44.95 -0.63
N GLN A 203 67.47 44.74 0.20
CA GLN A 203 67.69 43.50 0.94
C GLN A 203 66.51 43.21 1.89
N ARG A 204 66.09 44.20 2.70
CA ARG A 204 64.87 44.10 3.52
C ARG A 204 63.57 43.98 2.72
N HIS A 205 63.58 44.24 1.41
CA HIS A 205 62.45 43.92 0.52
C HIS A 205 62.52 42.48 0.00
N LEU A 206 63.71 41.98 -0.35
CA LEU A 206 63.93 40.60 -0.73
C LEU A 206 63.60 39.63 0.41
N GLU A 207 64.06 39.94 1.64
CA GLU A 207 63.81 39.14 2.85
C GLU A 207 62.29 38.93 3.08
N ARG A 208 61.49 40.01 3.09
CA ARG A 208 60.02 39.93 3.19
C ARG A 208 59.37 39.15 2.04
N ILE A 209 59.87 39.31 0.80
CA ILE A 209 59.35 38.57 -0.36
C ILE A 209 59.70 37.06 -0.26
N THR A 210 60.84 36.70 0.34
CA THR A 210 61.15 35.30 0.63
C THR A 210 60.30 34.73 1.76
N GLU A 211 60.03 35.49 2.81
CA GLU A 211 59.11 35.09 3.90
C GLU A 211 57.69 34.87 3.35
N GLU A 212 57.13 35.82 2.59
CA GLU A 212 55.83 35.68 1.92
C GLU A 212 55.75 34.46 0.97
N LYS A 213 56.86 34.14 0.30
CA LYS A 213 56.96 32.97 -0.58
C LYS A 213 56.92 31.68 0.24
N GLU A 214 57.70 31.61 1.32
CA GLU A 214 57.72 30.46 2.22
C GLU A 214 56.38 30.27 2.95
N GLU A 215 55.64 31.34 3.22
CA GLU A 215 54.27 31.28 3.74
C GLU A 215 53.31 30.66 2.74
N ARG A 216 53.31 31.11 1.48
CA ARG A 216 52.45 30.50 0.44
C ARG A 216 52.86 29.07 0.11
N GLU A 217 54.13 28.71 0.25
CA GLU A 217 54.59 27.31 0.13
C GLU A 217 54.14 26.45 1.33
N ARG A 218 54.17 26.98 2.57
CA ARG A 218 53.59 26.34 3.76
C ARG A 218 52.07 26.15 3.62
N GLU A 219 51.35 27.17 3.16
CA GLU A 219 49.91 27.09 2.87
C GLU A 219 49.61 26.03 1.81
N ALA A 220 50.32 26.05 0.67
CA ALA A 220 50.12 25.09 -0.41
C ALA A 220 50.35 23.64 0.07
N VAL A 221 51.41 23.38 0.85
CA VAL A 221 51.65 22.07 1.46
C VAL A 221 50.53 21.68 2.43
N SER A 222 50.02 22.62 3.23
CA SER A 222 48.86 22.39 4.10
C SER A 222 47.61 21.98 3.29
N TRP A 223 47.28 22.70 2.22
CA TRP A 223 46.16 22.39 1.33
C TRP A 223 46.33 21.04 0.62
N PHE A 224 47.54 20.70 0.16
CA PHE A 224 47.81 19.37 -0.42
C PHE A 224 47.65 18.25 0.61
N ASN A 225 48.13 18.44 1.84
CA ASN A 225 47.98 17.46 2.93
C ASN A 225 46.51 17.27 3.34
N ALA A 226 45.73 18.36 3.40
CA ALA A 226 44.30 18.30 3.67
C ALA A 226 43.53 17.61 2.53
N LEU A 227 43.90 17.89 1.27
CA LEU A 227 43.32 17.25 0.09
C LEU A 227 43.64 15.75 0.03
N GLU A 228 44.85 15.33 0.37
CA GLU A 228 45.21 13.91 0.33
C GLU A 228 44.55 13.13 1.48
N LYS A 229 44.48 13.70 2.70
CA LYS A 229 43.64 13.14 3.79
C LYS A 229 42.16 13.02 3.41
N SER A 230 41.62 14.01 2.69
CA SER A 230 40.26 13.94 2.15
C SER A 230 40.11 12.82 1.11
N ARG A 231 41.12 12.60 0.25
CA ARG A 231 41.15 11.46 -0.69
C ARG A 231 41.28 10.13 0.02
N GLU A 232 42.08 10.03 1.08
CA GLU A 232 42.18 8.84 1.93
C GLU A 232 40.83 8.51 2.55
N ALA A 233 40.19 9.46 3.24
CA ALA A 233 38.86 9.28 3.79
C ALA A 233 37.79 8.91 2.72
N ASN A 234 37.88 9.47 1.51
CA ASN A 234 36.99 9.07 0.41
C ASN A 234 37.28 7.65 -0.12
N ARG A 235 38.54 7.19 -0.11
CA ARG A 235 38.89 5.78 -0.43
C ARG A 235 38.35 4.85 0.66
N ASP A 236 38.52 5.21 1.93
CA ASP A 236 38.03 4.40 3.06
C ASP A 236 36.51 4.32 3.07
N LEU A 237 35.80 5.42 2.78
CA LEU A 237 34.35 5.43 2.61
C LEU A 237 33.89 4.64 1.37
N GLN A 238 34.65 4.67 0.27
CA GLN A 238 34.36 3.81 -0.89
C GLN A 238 34.55 2.33 -0.54
N ILE A 239 35.61 1.98 0.20
CA ILE A 239 35.85 0.61 0.67
C ILE A 239 34.74 0.15 1.62
N GLN A 240 34.27 1.01 2.54
CA GLN A 240 33.12 0.73 3.40
C GLN A 240 31.83 0.57 2.59
N LEU A 241 31.59 1.39 1.57
CA LEU A 241 30.44 1.26 0.68
C LEU A 241 30.50 -0.05 -0.12
N ASP A 242 31.67 -0.40 -0.68
CA ASP A 242 31.89 -1.64 -1.42
C ASP A 242 31.72 -2.87 -0.50
N GLN A 243 32.18 -2.79 0.75
CA GLN A 243 31.95 -3.81 1.78
C GLN A 243 30.45 -3.96 2.11
N VAL A 244 29.73 -2.87 2.39
CA VAL A 244 28.29 -2.91 2.70
C VAL A 244 27.46 -3.39 1.50
N LEU A 245 27.87 -3.04 0.26
CA LEU A 245 27.25 -3.56 -0.95
C LEU A 245 27.53 -5.06 -1.12
N GLN A 246 28.73 -5.53 -0.78
CA GLN A 246 29.07 -6.95 -0.83
C GLN A 246 28.34 -7.75 0.26
N GLU A 247 28.25 -7.24 1.49
CA GLU A 247 27.47 -7.84 2.58
C GLU A 247 25.97 -7.90 2.25
N ALA A 248 25.42 -6.83 1.66
CA ALA A 248 24.03 -6.82 1.18
C ALA A 248 23.78 -7.71 -0.05
N GLN A 249 24.84 -8.18 -0.72
CA GLN A 249 24.79 -9.07 -1.87
C GLN A 249 25.13 -10.54 -1.52
N ASP A 250 25.66 -10.82 -0.32
CA ASP A 250 26.08 -12.15 0.13
C ASP A 250 24.91 -12.90 0.81
N PRO A 251 24.24 -13.86 0.12
CA PRO A 251 22.91 -14.37 0.48
C PRO A 251 22.89 -15.28 1.72
N ASN A 252 23.99 -15.37 2.48
CA ASN A 252 24.14 -16.19 3.68
C ASN A 252 24.80 -15.43 4.86
N SER A 253 25.26 -14.19 4.68
CA SER A 253 26.03 -13.46 5.70
C SER A 253 25.14 -12.68 6.67
N LYS A 254 24.47 -13.41 7.58
CA LYS A 254 23.82 -12.90 8.81
C LYS A 254 22.98 -11.62 8.67
N GLY A 255 22.27 -11.49 7.56
CA GLY A 255 21.38 -10.36 7.26
C GLY A 255 19.89 -10.69 7.29
N ASN A 256 19.34 -11.24 8.39
CA ASN A 256 17.88 -11.22 8.63
C ASN A 256 17.40 -9.79 8.95
N SER A 257 17.66 -8.86 8.02
CA SER A 257 17.07 -7.54 8.04
C SER A 257 15.57 -7.71 7.90
N LEU A 258 14.80 -7.11 8.82
CA LEU A 258 13.35 -7.07 8.74
C LEU A 258 12.88 -6.56 7.37
N PHE A 259 13.63 -5.67 6.73
CA PHE A 259 13.32 -5.16 5.39
C PHE A 259 13.56 -6.19 4.27
N ALA A 260 14.58 -7.05 4.39
CA ALA A 260 14.79 -8.15 3.44
C ALA A 260 13.67 -9.19 3.59
N GLU A 261 13.37 -9.63 4.82
CA GLU A 261 12.25 -10.54 5.07
C GLU A 261 10.90 -9.94 4.65
N LEU A 262 10.68 -8.63 4.85
CA LEU A 262 9.45 -7.96 4.45
C LEU A 262 9.35 -7.80 2.93
N GLU A 263 10.44 -7.51 2.22
CA GLU A 263 10.42 -7.41 0.76
C GLU A 263 10.33 -8.78 0.09
N ASP A 264 10.90 -9.84 0.68
CA ASP A 264 10.66 -11.23 0.25
C ASP A 264 9.21 -11.66 0.50
N LYS A 265 8.68 -11.44 1.71
CA LYS A 265 7.26 -11.72 2.03
C LYS A 265 6.31 -10.89 1.17
N ARG A 266 6.68 -9.65 0.83
CA ARG A 266 5.95 -8.81 -0.12
C ARG A 266 6.03 -9.38 -1.53
N ALA A 267 7.21 -9.74 -2.03
CA ALA A 267 7.39 -10.33 -3.35
C ALA A 267 6.68 -11.69 -3.46
N GLU A 268 6.58 -12.46 -2.38
CA GLU A 268 5.77 -13.66 -2.31
C GLU A 268 4.27 -13.31 -2.35
N MET A 269 3.80 -12.37 -1.51
CA MET A 269 2.40 -11.93 -1.51
C MET A 269 1.98 -11.29 -2.84
N GLU A 270 2.86 -10.58 -3.54
CA GLU A 270 2.63 -10.05 -4.88
C GLU A 270 2.59 -11.19 -5.93
N ARG A 271 3.47 -12.20 -5.84
CA ARG A 271 3.38 -13.43 -6.66
C ARG A 271 2.08 -14.19 -6.40
N GLN A 272 1.67 -14.36 -5.15
CA GLN A 272 0.40 -15.00 -4.76
C GLN A 272 -0.81 -14.20 -5.29
N LEU A 273 -0.79 -12.86 -5.14
CA LEU A 273 -1.82 -11.95 -5.67
C LEU A 273 -1.92 -12.05 -7.20
N ILE A 274 -0.79 -12.07 -7.92
CA ILE A 274 -0.74 -12.23 -9.37
C ILE A 274 -1.28 -13.60 -9.77
N SER A 275 -0.86 -14.68 -9.09
CA SER A 275 -1.36 -16.04 -9.31
C SER A 275 -2.88 -16.12 -9.12
N MET A 276 -3.41 -15.65 -7.99
CA MET A 276 -4.84 -15.65 -7.71
C MET A 276 -5.63 -14.73 -8.67
N LYS A 277 -5.04 -13.63 -9.14
CA LYS A 277 -5.62 -12.76 -10.18
C LYS A 277 -5.69 -13.45 -11.55
N VAL A 278 -4.67 -14.23 -11.92
CA VAL A 278 -4.66 -15.04 -13.15
C VAL A 278 -5.67 -16.19 -13.04
N GLN A 279 -5.73 -16.88 -11.91
CA GLN A 279 -6.74 -17.91 -11.61
C GLN A 279 -8.17 -17.34 -11.65
N TYR A 280 -8.40 -16.17 -11.04
CA TYR A 280 -9.69 -15.49 -11.12
C TYR A 280 -10.06 -15.13 -12.56
N GLN A 281 -9.11 -14.63 -13.36
CA GLN A 281 -9.34 -14.33 -14.77
C GLN A 281 -9.61 -15.57 -15.63
N SER A 282 -8.94 -16.70 -15.37
CA SER A 282 -9.21 -17.95 -16.09
C SER A 282 -10.57 -18.53 -15.70
N LEU A 283 -10.91 -18.53 -14.42
CA LEU A 283 -12.23 -18.94 -13.92
C LEU A 283 -13.36 -18.03 -14.43
N GLN A 284 -13.12 -16.71 -14.52
CA GLN A 284 -14.08 -15.76 -15.11
C GLN A 284 -14.31 -16.04 -16.60
N LYS A 285 -13.26 -16.38 -17.36
CA LYS A 285 -13.37 -16.81 -18.77
C LYS A 285 -14.12 -18.15 -18.90
N GLN A 286 -13.84 -19.12 -18.03
CA GLN A 286 -14.55 -20.41 -17.99
C GLN A 286 -16.04 -20.24 -17.65
N TYR A 287 -16.36 -19.40 -16.66
CA TYR A 287 -17.75 -19.05 -16.32
C TYR A 287 -18.47 -18.38 -17.49
N ALA A 288 -17.84 -17.39 -18.14
CA ALA A 288 -18.42 -16.72 -19.32
C ALA A 288 -18.67 -17.70 -20.49
N PHE A 289 -17.76 -18.62 -20.74
CA PHE A 289 -17.93 -19.68 -21.75
C PHE A 289 -19.05 -20.66 -21.37
N SER A 290 -19.06 -21.17 -20.14
CA SER A 290 -20.12 -22.05 -19.63
C SER A 290 -21.50 -21.39 -19.72
N LYS A 291 -21.60 -20.11 -19.35
CA LYS A 291 -22.81 -19.28 -19.47
C LYS A 291 -23.26 -19.12 -20.93
N GLN A 292 -22.33 -18.98 -21.88
CA GLN A 292 -22.66 -18.95 -23.31
C GLN A 292 -23.18 -20.31 -23.81
N GLN A 293 -22.58 -21.43 -23.37
CA GLN A 293 -23.06 -22.77 -23.74
C GLN A 293 -24.44 -23.07 -23.13
N LEU A 294 -24.68 -22.68 -21.87
CA LEU A 294 -26.00 -22.76 -21.24
C LEU A 294 -27.03 -21.95 -22.01
N GLN A 295 -26.71 -20.73 -22.47
CA GLN A 295 -27.64 -19.93 -23.26
C GLN A 295 -27.94 -20.56 -24.62
N ARG A 296 -26.96 -21.15 -25.31
CA ARG A 296 -27.18 -21.93 -26.54
C ARG A 296 -28.12 -23.11 -26.29
N MET A 297 -27.91 -23.84 -25.18
CA MET A 297 -28.76 -24.98 -24.81
C MET A 297 -30.18 -24.53 -24.41
N LYS A 298 -30.35 -23.41 -23.68
CA LYS A 298 -31.66 -22.81 -23.40
C LYS A 298 -32.42 -22.47 -24.70
N VAL A 299 -31.72 -21.88 -25.68
CA VAL A 299 -32.32 -21.56 -26.99
C VAL A 299 -32.71 -22.84 -27.74
N GLN A 300 -31.84 -23.85 -27.79
CA GLN A 300 -32.16 -25.15 -28.41
C GLN A 300 -33.37 -25.83 -27.75
N ILE A 301 -33.46 -25.84 -26.42
CA ILE A 301 -34.61 -26.37 -25.67
C ILE A 301 -35.88 -25.58 -25.99
N ALA A 302 -35.82 -24.24 -26.03
CA ALA A 302 -36.96 -23.41 -26.39
C ALA A 302 -37.45 -23.67 -27.83
N THR A 303 -36.52 -23.85 -28.78
CA THR A 303 -36.85 -24.26 -30.16
C THR A 303 -37.48 -25.65 -30.21
N LEU A 304 -36.94 -26.63 -29.48
CA LEU A 304 -37.51 -27.99 -29.40
C LEU A 304 -38.91 -27.98 -28.77
N MET A 305 -39.15 -27.22 -27.70
CA MET A 305 -40.48 -27.05 -27.11
C MET A 305 -41.47 -26.40 -28.08
N GLN A 306 -41.03 -25.42 -28.88
CA GLN A 306 -41.87 -24.80 -29.91
C GLN A 306 -42.20 -25.77 -31.07
N LEU A 307 -41.24 -26.63 -31.45
CA LEU A 307 -41.44 -27.70 -32.44
C LEU A 307 -42.31 -28.86 -31.89
N GLN A 308 -42.29 -29.12 -30.58
CA GLN A 308 -43.21 -30.06 -29.93
C GLN A 308 -44.63 -29.47 -29.84
N GLY A 309 -44.77 -28.21 -29.44
CA GLY A 309 -46.06 -27.49 -29.37
C GLY A 309 -46.75 -27.24 -30.71
N SER A 310 -46.11 -27.63 -31.83
CA SER A 310 -46.66 -27.59 -33.19
C SER A 310 -46.84 -28.98 -33.83
N ARG A 311 -46.52 -30.08 -33.11
CA ARG A 311 -46.99 -31.43 -33.46
C ARG A 311 -48.40 -31.66 -32.89
N ALA A 312 -49.21 -32.45 -33.58
CA ALA A 312 -50.47 -32.94 -33.03
C ALA A 312 -50.19 -33.78 -31.77
N ASP A 313 -51.07 -33.68 -30.77
CA ASP A 313 -50.82 -34.29 -29.46
C ASP A 313 -50.85 -35.83 -29.58
N PRO A 314 -49.80 -36.57 -29.17
CA PRO A 314 -49.78 -38.02 -29.31
C PRO A 314 -50.92 -38.69 -28.55
N ALA A 315 -51.34 -38.15 -27.39
CA ALA A 315 -52.47 -38.69 -26.64
C ALA A 315 -53.82 -38.48 -27.37
N GLN A 316 -53.93 -37.43 -28.20
CA GLN A 316 -55.10 -37.21 -29.05
C GLN A 316 -55.13 -38.21 -30.22
N LEU A 317 -53.97 -38.51 -30.82
CA LEU A 317 -53.84 -39.54 -31.86
C LEU A 317 -54.14 -40.93 -31.31
N GLU A 318 -53.58 -41.30 -30.16
CA GLU A 318 -53.87 -42.58 -29.50
C GLU A 318 -55.36 -42.70 -29.12
N ARG A 319 -56.00 -41.65 -28.57
CA ARG A 319 -57.44 -41.69 -28.26
C ARG A 319 -58.30 -41.84 -29.52
N LEU A 320 -57.97 -41.16 -30.61
CA LEU A 320 -58.66 -41.32 -31.89
C LEU A 320 -58.46 -42.73 -32.47
N GLN A 321 -57.25 -43.28 -32.37
CA GLN A 321 -56.92 -44.63 -32.84
C GLN A 321 -57.61 -45.71 -31.99
N ALA A 322 -57.75 -45.49 -30.68
CA ALA A 322 -58.51 -46.35 -29.77
C ALA A 322 -60.02 -46.32 -30.10
N MET A 323 -60.62 -45.15 -30.30
CA MET A 323 -62.03 -45.06 -30.72
C MET A 323 -62.28 -45.69 -32.10
N LEU A 324 -61.33 -45.58 -33.03
CA LEU A 324 -61.41 -46.29 -34.32
C LEU A 324 -61.32 -47.81 -34.14
N ALA A 325 -60.44 -48.30 -33.27
CA ALA A 325 -60.36 -49.73 -32.95
C ALA A 325 -61.65 -50.24 -32.28
N GLU A 326 -62.22 -49.49 -31.35
CA GLU A 326 -63.50 -49.79 -30.69
C GLU A 326 -64.65 -49.84 -31.69
N LYS A 327 -64.81 -48.81 -32.55
CA LYS A 327 -65.86 -48.78 -33.57
C LYS A 327 -65.69 -49.88 -34.63
N ASN A 328 -64.46 -50.24 -34.99
CA ASN A 328 -64.21 -51.40 -35.84
C ASN A 328 -64.56 -52.73 -35.14
N GLY A 329 -64.33 -52.83 -33.83
CA GLY A 329 -64.77 -53.96 -33.01
C GLY A 329 -66.30 -54.04 -32.90
N GLU A 330 -67.00 -52.92 -32.75
CA GLU A 330 -68.47 -52.86 -32.84
C GLU A 330 -68.97 -53.34 -34.21
N ILE A 331 -68.35 -52.89 -35.31
CA ILE A 331 -68.69 -53.33 -36.67
C ILE A 331 -68.49 -54.85 -36.83
N GLN A 332 -67.39 -55.43 -36.33
CA GLN A 332 -67.19 -56.89 -36.34
C GLN A 332 -68.21 -57.65 -35.48
N ASN A 333 -68.59 -57.09 -34.32
CA ASN A 333 -69.65 -57.65 -33.47
C ASN A 333 -71.05 -57.54 -34.11
N LEU A 334 -71.31 -56.49 -34.89
CA LEU A 334 -72.55 -56.34 -35.66
C LEU A 334 -72.57 -57.27 -36.87
N MET A 335 -71.46 -57.43 -37.61
CA MET A 335 -71.35 -58.42 -38.70
C MET A 335 -71.54 -59.86 -38.19
N THR A 336 -70.93 -60.23 -37.07
CA THR A 336 -71.13 -61.57 -36.48
C THR A 336 -72.51 -61.75 -35.82
N LYS A 337 -73.21 -60.67 -35.45
CA LYS A 337 -74.64 -60.74 -35.10
C LYS A 337 -75.52 -60.90 -36.35
N LEU A 338 -75.25 -60.18 -37.43
CA LEU A 338 -75.93 -60.35 -38.72
C LEU A 338 -75.77 -61.79 -39.23
N GLN A 339 -74.55 -62.32 -39.31
CA GLN A 339 -74.31 -63.72 -39.71
C GLN A 339 -74.98 -64.77 -38.81
N ARG A 340 -75.23 -64.46 -37.53
CA ARG A 340 -76.02 -65.33 -36.64
C ARG A 340 -77.52 -65.20 -36.93
N LEU A 341 -78.01 -63.99 -37.16
CA LEU A 341 -79.41 -63.73 -37.52
C LEU A 341 -79.75 -64.31 -38.90
N GLU A 342 -78.89 -64.15 -39.91
CA GLU A 342 -79.00 -64.80 -41.23
C GLU A 342 -79.05 -66.34 -41.11
N LYS A 343 -78.25 -66.94 -40.22
CA LYS A 343 -78.32 -68.38 -39.95
C LYS A 343 -79.63 -68.79 -39.26
N VAL A 344 -80.12 -68.01 -38.29
CA VAL A 344 -81.41 -68.26 -37.64
C VAL A 344 -82.57 -68.06 -38.62
N GLU A 345 -82.48 -67.07 -39.52
CA GLU A 345 -83.44 -66.83 -40.59
C GLU A 345 -83.44 -67.97 -41.62
N MET A 346 -82.27 -68.50 -42.00
CA MET A 346 -82.18 -69.71 -42.83
C MET A 346 -82.80 -70.93 -42.15
N MET A 347 -82.62 -71.11 -40.83
CA MET A 347 -83.29 -72.19 -40.11
C MET A 347 -84.82 -71.99 -40.06
N LEU A 348 -85.30 -70.77 -39.77
CA LEU A 348 -86.74 -70.45 -39.77
C LEU A 348 -87.39 -70.61 -41.15
N LYS A 349 -86.69 -70.23 -42.23
CA LYS A 349 -87.14 -70.41 -43.63
C LYS A 349 -87.07 -71.87 -44.12
N SER A 350 -86.55 -72.79 -43.31
CA SER A 350 -86.41 -74.21 -43.68
C SER A 350 -87.48 -75.15 -43.09
N GLN A 351 -88.50 -74.60 -42.42
CA GLN A 351 -89.60 -75.36 -41.82
C GLN A 351 -90.95 -74.97 -42.49
N PRO A 352 -91.81 -75.93 -42.88
CA PRO A 352 -93.07 -75.62 -43.57
C PRO A 352 -94.11 -74.89 -42.71
N GLU A 353 -94.91 -74.02 -43.33
CA GLU A 353 -95.98 -73.25 -42.68
C GLU A 353 -97.34 -73.98 -42.65
N ASN A 354 -98.22 -73.51 -41.75
CA ASN A 354 -99.64 -73.88 -41.59
C ASN A 354 -99.91 -75.28 -40.97
N PRO A 355 -101.03 -75.51 -40.24
CA PRO A 355 -102.36 -74.93 -40.53
C PRO A 355 -103.13 -74.20 -39.41
N ALA A 356 -103.92 -73.22 -39.85
CA ALA A 356 -105.33 -72.94 -39.51
C ALA A 356 -105.78 -72.62 -38.05
N PRO A 357 -106.61 -71.57 -37.85
CA PRO A 357 -107.47 -71.45 -36.67
C PRO A 357 -108.73 -72.34 -36.81
N ALA A 358 -109.28 -72.79 -35.68
CA ALA A 358 -110.56 -73.50 -35.62
C ALA A 358 -111.60 -72.67 -34.85
N GLU A 359 -112.78 -72.45 -35.45
CA GLU A 359 -113.94 -71.87 -34.76
C GLU A 359 -114.74 -72.97 -34.04
N SER A 360 -115.24 -72.69 -32.82
CA SER A 360 -116.45 -73.37 -32.33
C SER A 360 -117.09 -72.73 -31.10
N GLY A 361 -118.39 -72.46 -31.20
CA GLY A 361 -119.37 -72.74 -30.14
C GLY A 361 -119.22 -72.03 -28.78
N GLY A 362 -119.31 -70.71 -28.75
CA GLY A 362 -119.35 -69.93 -27.51
C GLY A 362 -120.61 -70.13 -26.64
N SER A 363 -120.48 -69.85 -25.34
CA SER A 363 -121.64 -69.57 -24.46
C SER A 363 -121.27 -68.71 -23.24
N GLN A 364 -121.52 -67.40 -23.35
CA GLN A 364 -121.70 -66.39 -22.29
C GLN A 364 -120.60 -66.14 -21.22
N ASP A 365 -119.53 -66.94 -21.12
CA ASP A 365 -118.33 -66.62 -20.29
C ASP A 365 -117.06 -66.29 -21.13
N GLU A 366 -117.15 -66.56 -22.43
CA GLU A 366 -116.58 -65.64 -23.42
C GLU A 366 -117.20 -64.23 -23.22
N THR A 367 -116.60 -63.19 -23.79
CA THR A 367 -116.80 -61.79 -23.38
C THR A 367 -116.14 -61.50 -22.03
N TYR A 368 -116.41 -62.22 -20.93
CA TYR A 368 -115.68 -61.94 -19.67
C TYR A 368 -114.21 -62.34 -19.75
N TYR A 369 -113.92 -63.58 -20.19
CA TYR A 369 -112.55 -64.00 -20.47
C TYR A 369 -111.92 -63.16 -21.61
N THR A 370 -112.70 -62.83 -22.64
CA THR A 370 -112.23 -62.05 -23.80
C THR A 370 -111.89 -60.61 -23.42
N ASP A 371 -112.67 -59.97 -22.55
CA ASP A 371 -112.46 -58.58 -22.11
C ASP A 371 -111.40 -58.50 -21.01
N LEU A 372 -111.22 -59.54 -20.18
CA LEU A 372 -110.04 -59.68 -19.33
C LEU A 372 -108.76 -59.79 -20.17
N LEU A 373 -108.80 -60.55 -21.29
CA LEU A 373 -107.68 -60.61 -22.24
C LEU A 373 -107.46 -59.29 -22.97
N LYS A 374 -108.51 -58.61 -23.46
CA LYS A 374 -108.39 -57.25 -24.04
C LYS A 374 -107.85 -56.25 -23.01
N MET A 375 -108.26 -56.33 -21.74
CA MET A 375 -107.78 -55.44 -20.69
C MET A 375 -106.30 -55.69 -20.38
N LYS A 376 -105.86 -56.96 -20.31
CA LYS A 376 -104.44 -57.32 -20.20
C LYS A 376 -103.64 -56.89 -21.42
N LEU A 377 -104.18 -57.06 -22.63
CA LEU A 377 -103.53 -56.60 -23.86
C LEU A 377 -103.38 -55.07 -23.84
N ASN A 378 -104.45 -54.34 -23.51
CA ASN A 378 -104.45 -52.89 -23.38
C ASN A 378 -103.55 -52.38 -22.25
N SER A 379 -103.36 -53.12 -21.15
CA SER A 379 -102.35 -52.77 -20.15
C SER A 379 -100.94 -53.00 -20.68
N THR A 380 -100.66 -54.15 -21.30
CA THR A 380 -99.33 -54.42 -21.90
C THR A 380 -98.98 -53.46 -23.04
N VAL A 381 -99.96 -52.99 -23.82
CA VAL A 381 -99.76 -51.95 -24.83
C VAL A 381 -99.42 -50.62 -24.16
N LYS A 382 -100.19 -50.19 -23.14
CA LYS A 382 -99.90 -48.95 -22.40
C LYS A 382 -98.58 -48.98 -21.65
N ASP A 383 -98.17 -50.14 -21.15
CA ASP A 383 -96.88 -50.32 -20.49
C ASP A 383 -95.73 -50.37 -21.50
N ALA A 384 -95.95 -50.91 -22.71
CA ALA A 384 -95.01 -50.79 -23.82
C ALA A 384 -94.89 -49.35 -24.36
N GLU A 385 -95.99 -48.59 -24.41
CA GLU A 385 -96.00 -47.15 -24.72
C GLU A 385 -95.19 -46.37 -23.69
N ARG A 386 -95.45 -46.57 -22.38
CA ARG A 386 -94.71 -45.96 -21.27
C ARG A 386 -93.20 -46.28 -21.32
N LEU A 387 -92.84 -47.54 -21.55
CA LEU A 387 -91.44 -47.96 -21.69
C LEU A 387 -90.80 -47.40 -22.96
N GLY A 388 -91.58 -47.19 -24.03
CA GLY A 388 -91.17 -46.49 -25.24
C GLY A 388 -90.85 -45.01 -24.98
N ASP A 389 -91.74 -44.31 -24.27
CA ASP A 389 -91.56 -42.92 -23.86
C ASP A 389 -90.34 -42.77 -22.93
N GLU A 390 -90.21 -43.63 -21.91
CA GLU A 390 -89.06 -43.62 -20.99
C GLU A 390 -87.74 -43.91 -21.71
N LEU A 391 -87.72 -44.89 -22.63
CA LEU A 391 -86.56 -45.17 -23.47
C LEU A 391 -86.23 -43.99 -24.41
N SER A 392 -87.24 -43.29 -24.93
CA SER A 392 -87.04 -42.09 -25.75
C SER A 392 -86.43 -40.94 -24.94
N LEU A 393 -86.90 -40.74 -23.70
CA LEU A 393 -86.38 -39.76 -22.76
C LEU A 393 -84.96 -40.10 -22.32
N GLN A 394 -84.65 -41.38 -22.09
CA GLN A 394 -83.31 -41.83 -21.75
C GLN A 394 -82.33 -41.65 -22.92
N ARG A 395 -82.77 -41.90 -24.17
CA ARG A 395 -82.00 -41.59 -25.39
C ARG A 395 -81.76 -40.08 -25.55
N MET A 396 -82.76 -39.25 -25.28
CA MET A 396 -82.62 -37.79 -25.34
C MET A 396 -81.63 -37.28 -24.27
N LYS A 397 -81.71 -37.80 -23.04
CA LYS A 397 -80.77 -37.49 -21.96
C LYS A 397 -79.34 -37.87 -22.34
N SER A 398 -79.10 -39.11 -22.75
CA SER A 398 -77.74 -39.57 -23.08
C SER A 398 -77.14 -38.87 -24.31
N LEU A 399 -77.95 -38.47 -25.30
CA LEU A 399 -77.51 -37.59 -26.38
C LEU A 399 -77.11 -36.20 -25.86
N SER A 400 -77.91 -35.60 -24.96
CA SER A 400 -77.60 -34.28 -24.38
C SER A 400 -76.35 -34.30 -23.47
N GLU A 401 -76.13 -35.42 -22.77
CA GLU A 401 -74.94 -35.65 -21.93
C GLU A 401 -73.69 -35.89 -22.79
N SER A 402 -73.80 -36.67 -23.87
CA SER A 402 -72.75 -36.86 -24.87
C SER A 402 -72.36 -35.54 -25.55
N GLN A 403 -73.34 -34.73 -25.97
CA GLN A 403 -73.06 -33.40 -26.52
C GLN A 403 -72.39 -32.49 -25.49
N ARG A 404 -72.87 -32.46 -24.23
CA ARG A 404 -72.25 -31.68 -23.14
C ARG A 404 -70.80 -32.13 -22.88
N ALA A 405 -70.53 -33.43 -22.89
CA ALA A 405 -69.18 -33.96 -22.72
C ALA A 405 -68.26 -33.51 -23.87
N LEU A 406 -68.72 -33.62 -25.12
CA LEU A 406 -67.98 -33.20 -26.30
C LEU A 406 -67.74 -31.67 -26.34
N GLU A 407 -68.68 -30.87 -25.84
CA GLU A 407 -68.47 -29.43 -25.63
C GLU A 407 -67.45 -29.12 -24.52
N LEU A 408 -67.41 -29.92 -23.46
CA LEU A 408 -66.41 -29.81 -22.40
C LEU A 408 -65.01 -30.24 -22.89
N GLU A 409 -64.89 -31.31 -23.68
CA GLU A 409 -63.62 -31.71 -24.31
C GLU A 409 -63.10 -30.61 -25.25
N ARG A 410 -63.98 -29.98 -26.05
CA ARG A 410 -63.60 -28.82 -26.90
C ARG A 410 -63.09 -27.64 -26.07
N LYS A 411 -63.73 -27.33 -24.93
CA LYS A 411 -63.32 -26.25 -24.01
C LYS A 411 -62.01 -26.59 -23.27
N LEU A 412 -61.80 -27.86 -22.92
CA LEU A 412 -60.57 -28.35 -22.32
C LEU A 412 -59.40 -28.26 -23.31
N PHE A 413 -59.57 -28.72 -24.55
CA PHE A 413 -58.55 -28.62 -25.59
C PHE A 413 -58.14 -27.17 -25.91
N THR A 414 -59.09 -26.22 -25.95
CA THR A 414 -58.74 -24.80 -26.15
C THR A 414 -58.03 -24.21 -24.92
N ALA A 415 -58.44 -24.57 -23.70
CA ALA A 415 -57.75 -24.18 -22.48
C ALA A 415 -56.31 -24.74 -22.40
N GLU A 416 -56.12 -26.02 -22.73
CA GLU A 416 -54.80 -26.66 -22.79
C GLU A 416 -53.89 -26.03 -23.85
N ARG A 417 -54.43 -25.69 -25.03
CA ARG A 417 -53.67 -24.99 -26.07
C ARG A 417 -53.25 -23.58 -25.60
N LEU A 418 -54.15 -22.84 -24.93
CA LEU A 418 -53.82 -21.53 -24.35
C LEU A 418 -52.79 -21.66 -23.21
N LEU A 419 -52.87 -22.71 -22.39
CA LEU A 419 -51.89 -23.00 -21.35
C LEU A 419 -50.50 -23.31 -21.94
N LYS A 420 -50.42 -24.19 -22.96
CA LYS A 420 -49.18 -24.49 -23.69
C LYS A 420 -48.58 -23.23 -24.34
N GLN A 421 -49.41 -22.35 -24.92
CA GLN A 421 -48.98 -21.06 -25.45
C GLN A 421 -48.41 -20.14 -24.35
N ALA A 422 -49.16 -19.94 -23.26
CA ALA A 422 -48.76 -19.07 -22.14
C ALA A 422 -47.49 -19.57 -21.41
N GLN A 423 -47.28 -20.90 -21.34
CA GLN A 423 -46.02 -21.48 -20.88
C GLN A 423 -44.85 -21.11 -21.81
N SER A 424 -45.05 -21.14 -23.13
CA SER A 424 -44.02 -20.71 -24.09
C SER A 424 -43.68 -19.22 -23.94
N ASP A 425 -44.67 -18.37 -23.71
CA ASP A 425 -44.48 -16.93 -23.56
C ASP A 425 -43.89 -16.56 -22.20
N LYS A 426 -44.24 -17.29 -21.13
CA LYS A 426 -43.55 -17.21 -19.83
C LYS A 426 -42.05 -17.47 -19.99
N ILE A 427 -41.65 -18.51 -20.73
CA ILE A 427 -40.23 -18.84 -20.97
C ILE A 427 -39.54 -17.72 -21.77
N LYS A 428 -40.17 -17.18 -22.81
CA LYS A 428 -39.64 -16.03 -23.58
C LYS A 428 -39.45 -14.79 -22.69
N LEU A 429 -40.42 -14.50 -21.82
CA LEU A 429 -40.35 -13.39 -20.87
C LEU A 429 -39.27 -13.62 -19.80
N GLN A 430 -39.12 -14.84 -19.28
CA GLN A 430 -38.02 -15.18 -18.36
C GLN A 430 -36.65 -14.98 -19.02
N LEU A 431 -36.44 -15.47 -20.24
CA LEU A 431 -35.22 -15.22 -21.01
C LEU A 431 -34.98 -13.72 -21.24
N ARG A 432 -36.03 -12.92 -21.48
CA ARG A 432 -35.90 -11.47 -21.67
C ARG A 432 -35.65 -10.70 -20.38
N VAL A 433 -36.20 -11.15 -19.25
CA VAL A 433 -35.88 -10.59 -17.92
C VAL A 433 -34.43 -10.92 -17.56
N GLU A 434 -33.97 -12.15 -17.77
CA GLU A 434 -32.56 -12.52 -17.64
C GLU A 434 -31.68 -11.62 -18.53
N GLU A 435 -32.01 -11.46 -19.82
CA GLU A 435 -31.25 -10.57 -20.72
C GLU A 435 -31.20 -9.10 -20.25
N LEU A 436 -32.25 -8.60 -19.61
CA LEU A 436 -32.31 -7.23 -19.11
C LEU A 436 -31.53 -7.08 -17.80
N GLN A 437 -31.61 -8.05 -16.88
CA GLN A 437 -30.75 -8.14 -15.70
C GLN A 437 -29.27 -8.10 -16.12
N HIS A 438 -28.86 -8.93 -17.09
CA HIS A 438 -27.48 -8.92 -17.60
C HIS A 438 -27.05 -7.63 -18.33
N LYS A 439 -27.98 -6.75 -18.71
CA LYS A 439 -27.69 -5.45 -19.36
C LYS A 439 -27.72 -4.27 -18.38
N TYR A 440 -28.42 -4.42 -17.25
CA TYR A 440 -28.69 -3.33 -16.30
C TYR A 440 -28.29 -3.63 -14.85
N GLU A 441 -27.72 -4.82 -14.56
CA GLU A 441 -26.98 -5.07 -13.32
C GLU A 441 -25.89 -4.01 -13.15
N PRO A 442 -25.93 -3.18 -12.09
CA PRO A 442 -24.76 -2.43 -11.68
C PRO A 442 -23.68 -3.45 -11.32
N LYS A 443 -22.46 -3.29 -11.84
CA LYS A 443 -21.31 -4.06 -11.34
C LYS A 443 -21.21 -3.79 -9.85
N GLU A 444 -21.59 -4.76 -9.01
CA GLU A 444 -21.61 -4.56 -7.56
C GLU A 444 -20.23 -4.08 -7.09
N ALA A 445 -20.21 -2.85 -6.56
CA ALA A 445 -18.99 -2.27 -6.02
C ALA A 445 -18.55 -3.14 -4.84
N LYS A 446 -17.37 -3.77 -4.99
CA LYS A 446 -16.81 -4.73 -4.04
C LYS A 446 -16.95 -4.22 -2.60
N LYS A 447 -17.85 -4.84 -1.82
CA LYS A 447 -18.01 -4.57 -0.39
C LYS A 447 -16.86 -5.22 0.39
N ASN A 448 -15.65 -4.73 0.14
CA ASN A 448 -14.50 -5.01 0.99
C ASN A 448 -14.80 -4.41 2.38
N PRO A 449 -14.79 -5.18 3.47
CA PRO A 449 -14.96 -4.62 4.81
C PRO A 449 -13.74 -3.73 5.11
N ILE A 450 -13.99 -2.43 5.35
CA ILE A 450 -12.94 -1.49 5.74
C ILE A 450 -12.42 -1.90 7.11
N GLN A 451 -11.23 -2.50 7.16
CA GLN A 451 -10.57 -2.79 8.42
C GLN A 451 -10.28 -1.47 9.15
N ARG A 452 -10.65 -1.42 10.43
CA ARG A 452 -10.57 -0.21 11.24
C ARG A 452 -9.10 0.16 11.45
N ARG A 453 -8.69 1.35 11.02
CA ARG A 453 -7.45 1.98 11.50
C ARG A 453 -7.55 2.11 13.02
N LYS A 454 -6.59 1.53 13.76
CA LYS A 454 -6.41 1.85 15.18
C LYS A 454 -6.11 3.35 15.29
N LYS A 455 -6.73 4.04 16.24
CA LYS A 455 -6.28 5.37 16.66
C LYS A 455 -5.18 5.18 17.70
N GLU A 456 -4.02 5.75 17.44
CA GLU A 456 -3.00 5.93 18.48
C GLU A 456 -3.52 6.92 19.52
N LYS A 457 -3.08 6.76 20.77
CA LYS A 457 -3.26 7.74 21.85
C LYS A 457 -1.90 8.04 22.43
N LEU A 458 -1.54 9.32 22.47
CA LEU A 458 -0.43 9.79 23.29
C LEU A 458 -0.84 9.72 24.77
N PRO A 459 0.04 9.30 25.68
CA PRO A 459 -0.19 9.43 27.11
C PRO A 459 0.09 10.88 27.55
N VAL A 460 -0.80 11.42 28.38
CA VAL A 460 -0.54 12.59 29.22
C VAL A 460 -1.15 12.25 30.58
N ASP A 461 -0.33 12.25 31.62
CA ASP A 461 -0.78 11.98 32.98
C ASP A 461 -1.63 13.13 33.51
N ILE A 462 -2.71 12.79 34.23
CA ILE A 462 -3.19 13.46 35.44
C ILE A 462 -4.12 12.47 36.19
N ILE A 463 -3.83 12.29 37.47
CA ILE A 463 -4.54 11.56 38.53
C ILE A 463 -4.48 12.51 39.75
N PRO A 464 -5.45 12.60 40.70
CA PRO A 464 -6.57 11.68 41.00
C PRO A 464 -7.96 12.36 41.18
N SER A 465 -9.02 11.54 41.34
CA SER A 465 -9.93 11.55 42.53
C SER A 465 -11.10 10.55 42.40
N SER A 466 -11.74 10.22 43.53
CA SER A 466 -12.96 9.41 43.78
C SER A 466 -13.79 8.89 42.60
N GLU A 467 -14.09 7.58 42.52
CA GLU A 467 -15.05 6.80 43.36
C GLU A 467 -16.52 7.19 43.12
N GLU A 468 -17.27 6.21 42.59
CA GLU A 468 -18.73 5.96 42.74
C GLU A 468 -19.72 7.08 42.32
N THR A 469 -20.84 6.78 41.65
CA THR A 469 -21.82 5.76 42.06
C THR A 469 -22.53 5.10 40.87
N THR A 470 -23.02 3.87 41.11
CA THR A 470 -23.75 3.02 40.17
C THR A 470 -25.24 3.38 40.03
N LEU A 471 -25.92 2.73 39.08
CA LEU A 471 -27.37 2.53 39.16
C LEU A 471 -27.71 1.08 38.78
N VAL A 472 -27.84 0.23 39.79
CA VAL A 472 -28.37 -1.15 39.70
C VAL A 472 -29.56 -1.29 40.66
N LYS A 473 -30.44 -2.25 40.38
CA LYS A 473 -31.79 -2.33 40.93
C LYS A 473 -31.86 -2.99 42.32
N ALA A 474 -32.58 -2.29 43.22
CA ALA A 474 -33.59 -2.82 44.14
C ALA A 474 -33.21 -3.50 45.47
N GLU A 475 -34.16 -3.32 46.42
CA GLU A 475 -34.48 -4.10 47.62
C GLU A 475 -33.76 -3.87 48.99
N GLN A 476 -34.43 -3.00 49.78
CA GLN A 476 -34.90 -3.20 51.17
C GLN A 476 -34.12 -2.64 52.39
N VAL A 477 -34.94 -2.24 53.39
CA VAL A 477 -34.70 -1.95 54.83
C VAL A 477 -34.25 -0.54 55.30
N VAL A 478 -35.26 0.33 55.50
CA VAL A 478 -35.54 1.19 56.68
C VAL A 478 -34.43 2.02 57.40
N ALA A 479 -34.44 3.34 57.19
CA ALA A 479 -34.42 4.46 58.18
C ALA A 479 -34.51 5.80 57.39
N VAL A 480 -35.36 6.79 57.67
CA VAL A 480 -35.38 7.76 58.80
C VAL A 480 -34.03 8.53 58.89
N GLU A 481 -33.94 9.87 58.74
CA GLU A 481 -34.91 10.95 59.02
C GLU A 481 -34.89 12.12 58.00
N MET A 482 -35.45 13.30 58.36
CA MET A 482 -35.79 14.43 57.46
C MET A 482 -34.77 15.57 57.46
N ALA A 483 -34.69 16.35 56.37
CA ALA A 483 -34.88 17.83 56.38
C ALA A 483 -34.84 18.51 54.99
N HIS A 484 -35.88 19.28 54.68
CA HIS A 484 -35.94 20.38 53.70
C HIS A 484 -35.75 21.74 54.44
N PRO A 485 -35.89 22.96 53.84
CA PRO A 485 -36.02 23.37 52.42
C PRO A 485 -35.08 24.55 52.01
N LYS A 486 -35.16 25.00 50.73
CA LYS A 486 -35.51 26.38 50.27
C LYS A 486 -35.02 26.63 48.82
N THR A 487 -35.91 26.71 47.82
CA THR A 487 -36.56 27.94 47.26
C THR A 487 -35.56 29.01 46.77
N ALA A 488 -35.65 29.57 45.56
CA ALA A 488 -36.86 29.83 44.75
C ALA A 488 -36.66 29.80 43.21
N GLU A 489 -37.79 29.84 42.50
CA GLU A 489 -38.00 29.96 41.03
C GLU A 489 -38.08 31.46 40.62
N PRO A 490 -38.61 31.91 39.45
CA PRO A 490 -38.99 31.24 38.17
C PRO A 490 -38.33 31.93 36.92
N GLU A 491 -38.52 31.54 35.65
CA GLU A 491 -39.70 31.77 34.79
C GLU A 491 -39.63 30.93 33.48
N VAL A 492 -40.68 30.12 33.20
CA VAL A 492 -41.72 30.29 32.13
C VAL A 492 -41.21 29.98 30.71
N ASP A 493 -41.44 28.79 30.14
CA ASP A 493 -42.69 28.26 29.50
C ASP A 493 -42.88 28.71 28.02
N ILE A 494 -43.54 27.99 27.08
CA ILE A 494 -44.36 26.75 27.16
C ILE A 494 -44.31 25.96 25.82
N HIS A 495 -44.59 24.64 25.84
CA HIS A 495 -44.92 23.81 24.66
C HIS A 495 -46.44 23.65 24.51
N PRO A 496 -47.00 23.57 23.28
CA PRO A 496 -47.49 22.26 22.75
C PRO A 496 -47.27 22.10 21.22
N SER A 497 -47.21 20.93 20.56
CA SER A 497 -47.76 19.57 20.78
C SER A 497 -49.18 19.33 20.24
N ALA A 498 -49.30 18.57 19.12
CA ALA A 498 -50.43 17.68 18.79
C ALA A 498 -50.19 16.88 17.48
N GLU A 499 -50.48 15.57 17.50
CA GLU A 499 -50.81 14.73 16.32
C GLU A 499 -52.37 14.53 16.31
N PRO A 500 -53.04 13.50 15.70
CA PRO A 500 -52.66 12.49 14.68
C PRO A 500 -53.77 12.20 13.60
N VAL A 501 -53.63 11.06 12.87
CA VAL A 501 -54.70 10.22 12.23
C VAL A 501 -55.26 10.52 10.80
N ASN A 502 -54.82 9.67 9.85
CA ASN A 502 -55.52 8.92 8.76
C ASN A 502 -56.66 9.48 7.86
N SER A 503 -56.56 9.04 6.57
CA SER A 503 -57.60 8.40 5.72
C SER A 503 -58.46 9.16 4.67
N THR A 504 -58.09 8.91 3.39
CA THR A 504 -58.94 8.29 2.34
C THR A 504 -59.93 9.11 1.49
N GLN A 505 -59.77 8.94 0.15
CA GLN A 505 -60.71 9.16 -0.98
C GLN A 505 -61.08 10.58 -1.46
N GLY A 506 -61.08 10.71 -2.79
CA GLY A 506 -61.51 11.87 -3.59
C GLY A 506 -60.92 11.74 -5.00
N SER A 507 -61.73 11.80 -6.07
CA SER A 507 -61.32 11.34 -7.41
C SER A 507 -61.79 12.18 -8.60
N ASP A 508 -60.92 12.20 -9.62
CA ASP A 508 -61.21 12.13 -11.07
C ASP A 508 -61.14 13.42 -11.94
N VAL A 509 -60.82 13.19 -13.23
CA VAL A 509 -60.88 14.07 -14.44
C VAL A 509 -59.90 15.29 -14.47
N ASN A 510 -58.67 15.20 -15.03
CA ASN A 510 -58.23 15.16 -16.46
C ASN A 510 -58.16 16.54 -17.19
N PRO A 511 -57.39 16.73 -18.30
CA PRO A 511 -56.33 15.91 -18.95
C PRO A 511 -55.07 16.72 -19.45
N VAL A 512 -54.25 16.09 -20.34
CA VAL A 512 -53.36 16.65 -21.41
C VAL A 512 -51.82 16.72 -21.17
N GLU A 513 -51.07 15.88 -21.91
CA GLU A 513 -49.70 16.11 -22.45
C GLU A 513 -49.87 16.54 -23.94
N PRO A 514 -48.97 17.34 -24.59
CA PRO A 514 -47.72 16.79 -25.11
C PRO A 514 -46.48 17.75 -25.14
N ARG A 515 -45.36 17.17 -25.58
CA ARG A 515 -43.95 17.66 -25.71
C ARG A 515 -43.76 18.63 -26.93
N PRO A 516 -42.54 19.15 -27.29
CA PRO A 516 -41.14 18.92 -26.82
C PRO A 516 -40.35 20.26 -26.57
N ALA A 517 -39.02 20.47 -26.65
CA ALA A 517 -37.85 19.73 -27.19
C ALA A 517 -36.46 20.29 -26.74
N LYS A 518 -35.38 19.55 -27.12
CA LYS A 518 -33.96 19.96 -27.30
C LYS A 518 -33.02 20.08 -26.07
N CYS A 519 -31.71 20.04 -26.34
CA CYS A 519 -30.62 19.67 -25.42
C CYS A 519 -29.50 20.71 -25.35
N VAL A 520 -28.65 20.64 -24.31
CA VAL A 520 -27.31 21.28 -24.24
C VAL A 520 -26.25 20.24 -23.79
N LYS A 521 -24.98 20.48 -24.08
CA LYS A 521 -23.83 19.56 -23.87
C LYS A 521 -23.05 19.84 -22.57
N ILE A 522 -22.04 18.99 -22.32
CA ILE A 522 -21.19 18.89 -21.11
C ILE A 522 -19.79 19.45 -21.43
N SER A 523 -19.12 20.06 -20.43
CA SER A 523 -17.66 20.33 -20.32
C SER A 523 -17.00 21.21 -21.42
N GLY A 524 -15.86 21.85 -21.19
CA GLY A 524 -14.99 21.94 -19.99
C GLY A 524 -13.60 22.46 -20.40
N ASP A 525 -12.87 23.11 -19.49
CA ASP A 525 -11.81 24.06 -19.85
C ASP A 525 -10.48 23.46 -20.37
N GLU A 526 -9.92 24.18 -21.36
CA GLU A 526 -8.53 24.66 -21.57
C GLU A 526 -7.28 23.87 -21.07
N PRO A 527 -6.11 23.98 -21.75
CA PRO A 527 -5.37 25.26 -21.86
C PRO A 527 -4.79 25.62 -23.25
N VAL A 528 -4.48 26.91 -23.40
CA VAL A 528 -3.86 27.53 -24.59
C VAL A 528 -2.33 27.32 -24.63
N VAL A 529 -1.79 27.00 -25.81
CA VAL A 529 -0.35 27.14 -26.16
C VAL A 529 -0.22 27.73 -27.56
N ILE A 530 0.75 28.63 -27.76
CA ILE A 530 0.92 29.45 -28.96
C ILE A 530 1.66 28.66 -30.09
N PRO A 531 1.35 28.85 -31.38
CA PRO A 531 1.94 28.06 -32.47
C PRO A 531 3.35 28.51 -32.89
N ALA A 532 4.16 27.56 -33.36
CA ALA A 532 5.44 27.81 -34.04
C ALA A 532 5.30 27.69 -35.58
N PRO A 533 6.19 28.34 -36.37
CA PRO A 533 6.25 28.16 -37.83
C PRO A 533 7.48 27.36 -38.32
N SER A 534 7.42 26.98 -39.61
CA SER A 534 8.49 26.42 -40.48
C SER A 534 9.07 25.03 -40.15
N SER A 535 8.75 24.07 -41.03
CA SER A 535 9.55 22.87 -41.35
C SER A 535 10.34 23.11 -42.65
N PRO A 536 11.25 22.19 -43.08
CA PRO A 536 10.78 21.11 -43.97
C PRO A 536 11.49 19.73 -43.87
N VAL A 537 10.66 18.68 -43.96
CA VAL A 537 10.78 17.49 -44.84
C VAL A 537 12.17 16.83 -45.07
N SER A 538 12.34 15.57 -44.61
CA SER A 538 12.63 14.39 -45.48
C SER A 538 12.62 13.04 -44.73
N ASP A 539 11.55 12.27 -44.94
CA ASP A 539 11.42 10.81 -45.18
C ASP A 539 12.12 9.65 -44.41
N CYS A 540 11.35 8.55 -44.36
CA CYS A 540 11.70 7.11 -44.36
C CYS A 540 12.27 6.31 -43.16
N LYS A 541 11.36 5.48 -42.60
CA LYS A 541 11.46 4.01 -42.36
C LYS A 541 12.05 3.39 -41.08
N GLU A 542 11.11 2.79 -40.33
CA GLU A 542 11.09 1.42 -39.77
C GLU A 542 12.37 0.67 -39.30
N LYS A 543 12.38 0.45 -37.97
CA LYS A 543 12.38 -0.86 -37.28
C LYS A 543 13.55 -1.87 -37.43
N VAL A 544 14.09 -2.18 -36.23
CA VAL A 544 14.21 -3.53 -35.60
C VAL A 544 15.52 -4.33 -35.75
N MET A 545 15.98 -4.79 -34.57
CA MET A 545 16.92 -5.88 -34.22
C MET A 545 18.43 -5.73 -34.51
N GLU A 546 19.18 -5.93 -33.41
CA GLU A 546 20.39 -6.78 -33.29
C GLU A 546 21.70 -6.33 -34.02
N GLU A 547 22.90 -6.62 -33.52
CA GLU A 547 23.30 -7.35 -32.29
C GLU A 547 24.65 -6.88 -31.70
N ASN A 548 25.02 -7.52 -30.58
CA ASN A 548 26.31 -7.51 -29.89
C ASN A 548 27.59 -7.22 -30.73
N GLN A 549 28.17 -6.03 -30.58
CA GLN A 549 29.62 -5.80 -30.74
C GLN A 549 30.06 -4.39 -30.27
N LEU A 550 30.70 -4.28 -29.09
CA LEU A 550 31.78 -3.31 -28.73
C LEU A 550 32.09 -3.27 -27.21
N GLN A 551 32.52 -4.39 -26.62
CA GLN A 551 32.91 -4.43 -25.19
C GLN A 551 34.33 -4.99 -24.94
N ASN A 552 35.21 -4.96 -25.95
CA ASN A 552 36.56 -5.53 -25.87
C ASN A 552 37.67 -4.65 -26.49
N ARG A 553 37.55 -3.32 -26.34
CA ARG A 553 38.60 -2.33 -26.70
C ARG A 553 38.60 -1.09 -25.79
N ARG A 554 38.91 -1.26 -24.51
CA ARG A 554 39.28 -0.10 -23.66
C ARG A 554 40.37 -0.31 -22.60
N GLU A 555 40.88 -1.52 -22.45
CA GLU A 555 42.12 -1.78 -21.70
C GLU A 555 43.33 -1.73 -22.63
N GLU A 556 43.81 -0.51 -22.90
CA GLU A 556 45.24 -0.20 -23.06
C GLU A 556 45.43 1.31 -23.32
N ARG A 557 46.66 1.80 -23.10
CA ARG A 557 47.12 3.18 -23.39
C ARG A 557 46.46 4.31 -22.57
N ARG A 558 46.97 4.55 -21.34
CA ARG A 558 47.32 5.92 -20.88
C ARG A 558 48.26 6.02 -19.67
N ARG A 559 49.41 5.32 -19.69
CA ARG A 559 50.60 5.80 -18.96
C ARG A 559 51.25 6.97 -19.73
N LYS A 560 50.90 8.21 -19.39
CA LYS A 560 51.72 9.41 -19.62
C LYS A 560 51.46 10.40 -18.49
N GLN A 561 52.54 10.84 -17.82
CA GLN A 561 52.48 11.96 -16.89
C GLN A 561 52.05 13.24 -17.65
N LYS A 562 51.16 14.04 -17.06
CA LYS A 562 50.99 15.44 -17.45
C LYS A 562 51.87 16.30 -16.55
N ALA A 563 52.62 17.22 -17.16
CA ALA A 563 53.41 18.21 -16.42
C ALA A 563 52.50 19.26 -15.76
N VAL A 564 53.03 19.96 -14.75
CA VAL A 564 52.41 21.14 -14.15
C VAL A 564 52.34 22.26 -15.19
N GLU A 565 51.19 22.89 -15.35
CA GLU A 565 51.02 24.05 -16.24
C GLU A 565 51.58 25.30 -15.55
N MET A 566 52.80 25.69 -15.95
CA MET A 566 53.55 26.81 -15.37
C MET A 566 53.03 28.15 -15.89
N ILE A 567 52.19 28.82 -15.10
CA ILE A 567 51.57 30.12 -15.43
C ILE A 567 52.66 31.17 -15.66
N HIS A 568 52.84 31.58 -16.91
CA HIS A 568 53.71 32.69 -17.28
C HIS A 568 52.96 34.02 -17.13
N VAL A 569 53.31 34.79 -16.10
CA VAL A 569 52.86 36.19 -15.95
C VAL A 569 53.71 37.07 -16.87
N THR A 570 53.09 37.61 -17.93
CA THR A 570 53.76 38.56 -18.83
C THR A 570 53.73 39.96 -18.23
N SER A 571 54.88 40.43 -17.73
CA SER A 571 55.01 41.83 -17.31
C SER A 571 54.81 42.78 -18.50
N LYS A 572 53.87 43.71 -18.35
CA LYS A 572 53.71 44.86 -19.25
C LYS A 572 54.20 46.11 -18.53
N ASN A 573 55.33 46.66 -18.97
CA ASN A 573 55.81 47.95 -18.47
C ASN A 573 54.87 49.06 -18.94
N SER A 574 54.13 49.69 -18.03
CA SER A 574 53.31 50.88 -18.31
C SER A 574 54.15 52.15 -18.15
N THR A 575 54.73 52.64 -19.25
CA THR A 575 55.50 53.89 -19.27
C THR A 575 54.58 55.10 -19.47
N GLU A 576 53.81 55.49 -18.45
CA GLU A 576 53.13 56.78 -18.45
C GLU A 576 52.82 57.28 -17.03
N ASN A 577 53.41 58.43 -16.67
CA ASN A 577 52.91 59.39 -15.69
C ASN A 577 53.78 60.65 -15.77
N GLN A 578 53.29 61.67 -16.46
CA GLN A 578 53.93 62.99 -16.49
C GLN A 578 53.54 63.74 -15.21
N CYS A 579 54.53 64.25 -14.46
CA CYS A 579 54.27 65.07 -13.29
C CYS A 579 53.87 66.49 -13.71
N ALA A 580 52.77 67.00 -13.19
CA ALA A 580 52.28 68.35 -13.46
C ALA A 580 51.68 68.98 -12.20
N GLN A 581 52.35 70.01 -11.69
CA GLN A 581 52.04 70.76 -10.45
C GLN A 581 52.17 69.89 -9.17
N GLN A 582 52.61 70.45 -8.04
CA GLN A 582 52.56 71.86 -7.61
C GLN A 582 53.93 72.46 -7.32
#